data_AF-A0A229H2F0-F1
#
_entry.id   AF-A0A229H2F0-F1
#
_cell.length_a   1.000
_cell.length_b   1.000
_cell.length_c   1.000
_cell.angle_alpha   90.00
_cell.angle_beta   90.00
_cell.angle_gamma   90.00
#
_symmetry.space_group_name_H-M   'P 1'
#
loop_
_entity.id
_entity.type
_entity.pdbx_description
1 polymer ?
#
loop_
_entity_poly.entity_id
_entity_poly.type
_entity_poly.pdbx_seq_one_letter_code
_entity_poly.pdbx_strand_id
1 'polypeptide(L)'
;MVGRELSAADHPKKEVRMALERLVARGWTIRKEGHWGRLYCPCEGRCLAIPVPGTPQNAHRAARRIAARAALCPLPEGDPRRTP
;
A
#
# COMPACT_ATOMS: atom_id res chain seq x y z
N MET A 1 -1.87 -14.89 13.25
CA MET A 1 -2.68 -15.17 12.04
C MET A 1 -2.22 -14.20 10.96
N VAL A 2 -1.40 -14.63 10.01
CA VAL A 2 -0.87 -13.73 8.95
C VAL A 2 -2.02 -13.47 7.99
N GLY A 3 -2.47 -12.21 7.90
CA GLY A 3 -3.61 -11.82 7.06
C GLY A 3 -3.44 -12.29 5.63
N ARG A 4 -4.52 -12.86 5.05
CA ARG A 4 -4.55 -13.39 3.68
C ARG A 4 -4.02 -12.33 2.70
N GLU A 5 -3.14 -12.73 1.78
CA GLU A 5 -2.67 -11.84 0.70
C GLU A 5 -3.87 -11.41 -0.16
N LEU A 6 -3.93 -10.13 -0.50
CA LEU A 6 -4.98 -9.56 -1.35
C LEU A 6 -4.42 -9.30 -2.74
N SER A 7 -5.26 -9.48 -3.75
CA SER A 7 -4.92 -9.01 -5.09
C SER A 7 -5.25 -7.53 -5.21
N ALA A 8 -4.41 -6.78 -5.94
CA ALA A 8 -4.73 -5.42 -6.35
C ALA A 8 -6.06 -5.34 -7.10
N ALA A 9 -6.41 -6.41 -7.83
CA ALA A 9 -7.63 -6.53 -8.61
C ALA A 9 -8.91 -6.54 -7.76
N ASP A 10 -8.82 -6.94 -6.48
CA ASP A 10 -9.95 -7.06 -5.56
C ASP A 10 -10.45 -5.70 -5.05
N HIS A 11 -9.76 -4.61 -5.38
CA HIS A 11 -10.17 -3.28 -4.94
C HIS A 11 -11.35 -2.75 -5.79
N PRO A 12 -12.47 -2.34 -5.18
CA PRO A 12 -13.69 -1.96 -5.92
C PRO A 12 -13.54 -0.68 -6.76
N LYS A 13 -12.54 0.15 -6.45
CA LYS A 13 -12.26 1.41 -7.17
C LYS A 13 -11.11 1.26 -8.16
N LYS A 14 -11.37 1.55 -9.43
CA LYS A 14 -10.42 1.42 -10.55
C LYS A 14 -9.13 2.22 -10.34
N GLU A 15 -9.23 3.45 -9.84
CA GLU A 15 -8.09 4.35 -9.65
C GLU A 15 -7.12 3.80 -8.61
N VAL A 16 -7.66 3.27 -7.52
CA VAL A 16 -6.88 2.64 -6.47
C VAL A 16 -6.30 1.32 -6.97
N ARG A 17 -7.09 0.50 -7.67
CA ARG A 17 -6.59 -0.73 -8.32
C ARG A 17 -5.38 -0.47 -9.21
N MET A 18 -5.46 0.50 -10.12
CA MET A 18 -4.35 0.85 -11.01
C MET A 18 -3.10 1.30 -10.24
N ALA A 19 -3.27 2.03 -9.13
CA ALA A 19 -2.15 2.40 -8.28
C ALA A 19 -1.55 1.17 -7.58
N LEU A 20 -2.39 0.27 -7.08
CA LEU A 20 -1.97 -0.97 -6.42
C LEU A 20 -1.22 -1.89 -7.40
N GLU A 21 -1.74 -2.10 -8.60
CA GLU A 21 -1.09 -2.92 -9.65
C GLU A 21 0.32 -2.41 -9.97
N ARG A 22 0.49 -1.09 -10.12
CA ARG A 22 1.80 -0.47 -10.35
C ARG A 22 2.77 -0.67 -9.18
N LEU A 23 2.27 -0.69 -7.95
CA LEU A 23 3.09 -0.90 -6.76
C LEU A 23 3.45 -2.36 -6.60
N VAL A 24 2.51 -3.28 -6.84
CA VAL A 24 2.78 -4.73 -6.84
C VAL A 24 3.82 -5.08 -7.90
N ALA A 25 3.74 -4.49 -9.09
CA ALA A 25 4.77 -4.64 -10.13
C ALA A 25 6.17 -4.12 -9.70
N ARG A 26 6.23 -3.23 -8.71
CA ARG A 26 7.48 -2.74 -8.08
C ARG A 26 7.89 -3.56 -6.85
N GLY A 27 7.25 -4.71 -6.62
CA GLY A 27 7.56 -5.61 -5.50
C GLY A 27 6.81 -5.30 -4.20
N TRP A 28 5.86 -4.37 -4.18
CA TRP A 28 5.03 -4.16 -2.99
C TRP A 28 4.06 -5.32 -2.78
N THR A 29 3.86 -5.73 -1.52
CA THR A 29 2.91 -6.80 -1.18
C THR A 29 1.68 -6.24 -0.51
N ILE A 30 0.49 -6.70 -0.87
CA ILE A 30 -0.78 -6.28 -0.24
C ILE A 30 -1.27 -7.40 0.67
N ARG A 31 -1.60 -7.07 1.91
CA ARG A 31 -2.23 -8.01 2.85
C ARG A 31 -3.56 -7.49 3.34
N LYS A 32 -4.48 -8.40 3.64
CA LYS A 32 -5.76 -8.07 4.28
C LYS A 32 -5.52 -7.65 5.73
N GLU A 33 -5.70 -6.37 5.99
CA GLU A 33 -5.58 -5.75 7.32
C GLU A 33 -6.49 -4.52 7.38
N GLY A 34 -7.08 -4.24 8.54
CA GLY A 34 -8.01 -3.12 8.74
C GLY A 34 -9.27 -3.24 7.88
N HIS A 35 -9.78 -2.12 7.36
CA HIS A 35 -11.03 -2.06 6.61
C HIS A 35 -10.98 -2.74 5.23
N TRP A 36 -9.81 -2.80 4.59
CA TRP A 36 -9.63 -3.53 3.33
C TRP A 36 -8.28 -4.21 3.30
N GLY A 37 -7.20 -3.43 3.31
CA GLY A 37 -5.86 -3.97 3.22
C GLY A 37 -4.77 -2.97 3.52
N ARG A 38 -3.54 -3.46 3.53
CA ARG A 38 -2.33 -2.67 3.74
C ARG A 38 -1.25 -3.12 2.77
N LEU A 39 -0.58 -2.14 2.18
CA LEU A 39 0.60 -2.32 1.34
C LEU A 39 1.85 -2.35 2.22
N TYR A 40 2.73 -3.30 1.96
CA TYR A 40 4.04 -3.41 2.62
C TYR A 40 5.14 -3.20 1.60
N CYS A 41 6.14 -2.46 2.03
CA CYS A 41 7.33 -2.16 1.27
C CYS A 41 8.18 -3.42 0.98
N PRO A 42 8.77 -3.54 -0.24
CA PRO A 42 9.68 -4.63 -0.60
C PRO A 42 11.00 -4.66 0.20
N CYS A 43 11.31 -3.60 0.92
CA CYS A 43 12.51 -3.39 1.73
C CYS A 43 12.50 -4.24 3.03
N GLU A 44 12.50 -5.56 2.88
CA GLU A 44 12.37 -6.54 3.98
C GLU A 44 11.14 -6.31 4.87
N GLY A 45 10.11 -5.60 4.37
CA GLY A 45 8.91 -5.29 5.12
C GLY A 45 9.07 -4.27 6.27
N ARG A 46 10.26 -3.67 6.45
CA ARG A 46 10.57 -2.82 7.62
C ARG A 46 10.50 -1.31 7.39
N CYS A 47 10.52 -0.82 6.14
CA CYS A 47 10.53 0.63 5.94
C CYS A 47 9.15 1.27 5.92
N LEU A 48 8.13 0.70 5.27
CA LEU A 48 6.86 1.42 5.14
C LEU A 48 5.67 0.50 4.95
N ALA A 49 4.64 0.72 5.76
CA ALA A 49 3.30 0.17 5.56
C ALA A 49 2.30 1.28 5.21
N ILE A 50 1.54 1.11 4.13
CA ILE A 50 0.55 2.08 3.65
C ILE A 50 -0.85 1.47 3.77
N PRO A 51 -1.75 2.03 4.60
CA PRO A 51 -3.12 1.56 4.68
C PRO A 51 -3.88 1.89 3.39
N VAL A 52 -4.64 0.93 2.89
CA VAL A 52 -5.46 1.07 1.69
C VAL A 52 -6.93 1.11 2.11
N PRO A 53 -7.63 2.23 1.91
CA PRO A 53 -9.05 2.35 2.27
C PRO A 53 -9.93 1.61 1.26
N GLY A 54 -10.85 0.76 1.70
CA GLY A 54 -11.78 0.04 0.81
C GLY A 54 -12.86 0.94 0.17
N THR A 55 -13.33 1.94 0.92
CA THR A 55 -14.39 2.87 0.49
C THR A 55 -13.93 4.33 0.64
N PRO A 56 -12.93 4.78 -0.15
CA PRO A 56 -12.50 6.17 -0.10
C PRO A 56 -13.58 7.08 -0.68
N GLN A 57 -13.84 8.22 -0.01
CA GLN A 57 -14.74 9.26 -0.53
C GLN A 57 -14.28 9.79 -1.89
N ASN A 58 -12.97 9.86 -2.14
CA ASN A 58 -12.38 10.20 -3.43
C ASN A 58 -11.27 9.20 -3.80
N ALA A 59 -11.57 8.31 -4.74
CA ALA A 59 -10.67 7.24 -5.18
C ALA A 59 -9.38 7.78 -5.81
N HIS A 60 -9.47 8.84 -6.63
CA HIS A 60 -8.31 9.45 -7.27
C HIS A 60 -7.34 10.05 -6.25
N ARG A 61 -7.86 10.80 -5.26
CA ARG A 61 -7.05 11.37 -4.17
C ARG A 61 -6.40 10.28 -3.32
N ALA A 62 -7.13 9.21 -3.01
CA ALA A 62 -6.60 8.06 -2.28
C ALA A 62 -5.46 7.39 -3.05
N ALA A 63 -5.65 7.11 -4.35
CA ALA A 63 -4.64 6.53 -5.23
C ALA A 63 -3.38 7.40 -5.30
N ARG A 64 -3.52 8.72 -5.48
CA ARG A 64 -2.38 9.65 -5.46
C ARG A 64 -1.64 9.66 -4.13
N ARG A 65 -2.35 9.62 -3.00
CA ARG A 65 -1.73 9.57 -1.67
C ARG A 65 -0.94 8.27 -1.47
N ILE A 66 -1.50 7.14 -1.87
CA ILE A 66 -0.84 5.84 -1.81
C ILE A 66 0.44 5.86 -2.66
N ALA A 67 0.34 6.29 -3.91
CA ALA A 67 1.49 6.37 -4.81
C ALA A 67 2.58 7.33 -4.30
N ALA A 68 2.21 8.52 -3.81
CA ALA A 68 3.15 9.49 -3.27
C ALA A 68 3.89 8.94 -2.03
N ARG A 69 3.18 8.23 -1.15
CA ARG A 69 3.80 7.63 0.04
C ARG A 69 4.68 6.44 -0.33
N ALA A 70 4.28 5.64 -1.32
CA ALA A 70 5.11 4.55 -1.82
C ALA A 70 6.37 5.05 -2.54
N ALA A 71 6.35 6.23 -3.15
CA ALA A 71 7.52 6.85 -3.77
C ALA A 71 8.60 7.28 -2.75
N LEU A 72 8.26 7.38 -1.47
CA LEU A 72 9.24 7.65 -0.40
C LEU A 72 10.07 6.41 -0.02
N CYS A 73 9.72 5.24 -0.54
CA CYS A 73 10.51 4.04 -0.36
C CYS A 73 11.69 4.00 -1.36
N PRO A 74 12.90 3.61 -0.93
CA PRO A 74 13.29 3.23 0.43
C PRO A 74 13.53 4.45 1.33
N LEU A 75 13.09 4.38 2.59
CA LEU A 75 13.43 5.40 3.58
C LEU A 75 14.84 5.15 4.12
N PRO A 76 15.63 6.19 4.46
CA PRO A 76 16.95 6.01 5.07
C PRO A 76 16.86 5.34 6.46
N GLU A 77 17.94 4.69 6.89
CA GLU A 77 18.03 4.09 8.23
C GLU A 77 17.90 5.18 9.29
N GLY A 78 16.96 5.00 10.24
CA GLY A 78 16.65 6.00 11.27
C GLY A 78 15.55 7.00 10.92
N ASP A 79 14.92 6.95 9.74
CA ASP A 79 13.76 7.80 9.47
C ASP A 79 12.60 7.44 10.40
N PRO A 80 12.00 8.39 11.14
CA PRO A 80 10.91 8.13 12.11
C PRO A 80 9.62 7.61 11.44
N ARG A 81 9.51 7.67 10.12
CA ARG A 81 8.39 7.11 9.35
C ARG A 81 8.59 5.63 9.06
N ARG A 82 9.76 5.06 9.34
CA ARG A 82 9.97 3.62 9.27
C ARG A 82 8.95 2.92 10.16
N THR A 83 8.42 1.80 9.66
CA THR A 83 7.47 1.03 10.45
C THR A 83 8.28 0.30 11.52
N PRO A 84 8.01 0.50 12.82
CA PRO A 84 8.77 -0.15 13.90
C PRO A 84 8.61 -1.67 13.87
#